data_AF-R6C8F6-F1
#
_entry.id   AF-R6C8F6-F1
#
_cell.length_a   1.000
_cell.length_b   1.000
_cell.length_c   1.000
_cell.angle_alpha   90.00
_cell.angle_beta   90.00
_cell.angle_gamma   90.00
#
_symmetry.space_group_name_H-M   'P 1'
#
loop_
_entity.id
_entity.type
_entity.pdbx_description
1 polymer ?
#
loop_
_entity_poly.entity_id
_entity_poly.type
_entity_poly.pdbx_seq_one_letter_code
_entity_poly.pdbx_strand_id
1 'polypeptide(L)'
;MKKAVDRFLGLLPFLIFLFCIVFVRLVETTTENRLRILPRNLLICFGMISIGILLLWLNTRKTISVHRIFSFALKIVSIFLIAAVTLTGLFIMGFSHCPEHIVTKNGIKMVASVHSFLDEQVEYYAYKNWFFYGQQLGYEYYGSGGKDPLAQEPKPDPIRSTFYDFDGHVIESTGIH
;
A
#
# COMPACT_ATOMS: atom_id res chain seq x y z
N MET A 1 22.58 -31.38 4.09
CA MET A 1 22.19 -29.97 3.82
C MET A 1 21.14 -29.83 2.72
N LYS A 2 21.29 -30.41 1.50
CA LYS A 2 20.27 -30.32 0.42
C LYS A 2 18.83 -30.65 0.86
N LYS A 3 18.62 -31.75 1.59
CA LYS A 3 17.30 -32.15 2.14
C LYS A 3 16.64 -31.12 3.09
N ALA A 4 17.43 -30.27 3.76
CA ALA A 4 16.90 -29.23 4.64
C ALA A 4 16.52 -27.98 3.84
N VAL A 5 17.32 -27.62 2.82
CA VAL A 5 17.06 -26.48 1.93
C VAL A 5 15.78 -26.68 1.12
N ASP A 6 15.57 -27.86 0.52
CA ASP A 6 14.33 -28.21 -0.18
C ASP A 6 13.11 -28.23 0.76
N ARG A 7 13.36 -28.44 2.06
CA ARG A 7 12.36 -28.46 3.12
C ARG A 7 12.00 -27.07 3.65
N PHE A 8 12.69 -25.99 3.32
CA PHE A 8 12.35 -24.66 3.83
C PHE A 8 12.16 -23.62 2.73
N LEU A 9 12.36 -24.00 1.47
CA LEU A 9 12.31 -23.09 0.33
C LEU A 9 10.99 -22.30 0.22
N GLY A 10 9.84 -22.93 0.49
CA GLY A 10 8.54 -22.25 0.45
C GLY A 10 8.20 -21.44 1.70
N LEU A 11 8.86 -21.71 2.84
CA LEU A 11 8.68 -20.96 4.09
C LEU A 11 9.51 -19.66 4.09
N LEU A 12 10.68 -19.69 3.45
CA LEU A 12 11.61 -18.57 3.38
C LEU A 12 10.98 -17.25 2.88
N PRO A 13 10.31 -17.19 1.71
CA PRO A 13 9.75 -15.92 1.22
C PRO A 13 8.68 -15.36 2.17
N PHE A 14 7.90 -16.24 2.80
CA PHE A 14 6.90 -15.84 3.79
C PHE A 14 7.53 -15.25 5.06
N LEU A 15 8.62 -15.84 5.56
CA LEU A 15 9.35 -15.29 6.71
C LEU A 15 9.98 -13.92 6.39
N ILE A 16 10.54 -13.78 5.19
CA ILE A 16 11.09 -12.50 4.72
C ILE A 16 9.97 -11.45 4.65
N PHE A 17 8.80 -11.80 4.10
CA PHE A 17 7.65 -10.93 4.06
C PHE A 17 7.18 -10.48 5.45
N LEU A 18 7.09 -11.40 6.41
CA LEU A 18 6.75 -11.06 7.81
C LEU A 18 7.77 -10.10 8.42
N PHE A 19 9.06 -10.36 8.20
CA PHE A 19 10.12 -9.46 8.65
C PHE A 19 9.98 -8.06 8.04
N CYS A 20 9.72 -7.96 6.73
CA CYS A 20 9.51 -6.69 6.05
C CYS A 20 8.31 -5.92 6.63
N ILE A 21 7.18 -6.59 6.92
CA ILE A 21 6.03 -5.92 7.56
C ILE A 21 6.42 -5.37 8.93
N VAL A 22 7.06 -6.19 9.77
CA VAL A 22 7.45 -5.77 11.12
C VAL A 22 8.44 -4.60 11.04
N PHE A 23 9.41 -4.67 10.14
CA PHE A 23 10.39 -3.61 9.93
C PHE A 23 9.73 -2.32 9.46
N VAL A 24 8.85 -2.38 8.45
CA VAL A 24 8.10 -1.19 7.97
C VAL A 24 7.28 -0.59 9.10
N ARG A 25 6.54 -1.41 9.87
CA ARG A 25 5.76 -0.93 11.01
C ARG A 25 6.62 -0.26 12.07
N LEU A 26 7.77 -0.84 12.39
CA LEU A 26 8.72 -0.26 13.32
C LEU A 26 9.21 1.12 12.85
N VAL A 27 9.52 1.26 11.55
CA VAL A 27 9.92 2.55 10.97
C VAL A 27 8.76 3.55 10.99
N GLU A 28 7.54 3.13 10.63
CA GLU A 28 6.35 3.99 10.68
C GLU A 28 6.08 4.51 12.11
N THR A 29 6.21 3.66 13.13
CA THR A 29 5.98 4.05 14.53
C THR A 29 7.10 4.90 15.12
N THR A 30 8.35 4.67 14.71
CA THR A 30 9.51 5.40 15.27
C THR A 30 9.70 6.76 14.64
N THR A 31 9.30 6.92 13.38
CA THR A 31 9.61 8.12 12.60
C THR A 31 8.38 8.95 12.26
N GLU A 32 7.18 8.51 12.67
CA GLU A 32 5.86 9.08 12.35
C GLU A 32 5.59 9.26 10.84
N ASN A 33 6.46 8.69 9.99
CA ASN A 33 6.30 8.73 8.55
C ASN A 33 5.44 7.57 8.08
N ARG A 34 4.65 7.80 7.04
CA ARG A 34 3.86 6.74 6.40
C ARG A 34 4.58 6.20 5.16
N LEU A 35 4.51 4.89 4.95
CA LEU A 35 5.01 4.27 3.73
C LEU A 35 4.19 4.75 2.52
N ARG A 36 4.88 5.19 1.45
CA ARG A 36 4.29 5.67 0.20
C ARG A 36 3.48 4.59 -0.49
N ILE A 37 2.58 4.99 -1.39
CA ILE A 37 1.63 4.09 -2.05
C ILE A 37 2.35 3.05 -2.91
N LEU A 38 3.34 3.47 -3.71
CA LEU A 38 4.12 2.55 -4.55
C LEU A 38 4.81 1.43 -3.74
N PRO A 39 5.67 1.74 -2.76
CA PRO A 39 6.32 0.69 -1.95
C PRO A 39 5.32 -0.11 -1.12
N ARG A 40 4.19 0.48 -0.68
CA ARG A 40 3.11 -0.25 -0.01
C ARG A 40 2.47 -1.29 -0.93
N ASN A 41 2.14 -0.92 -2.16
CA ASN A 41 1.56 -1.83 -3.15
C ASN A 41 2.54 -2.95 -3.53
N LEU A 42 3.84 -2.64 -3.67
CA LEU A 42 4.87 -3.65 -3.88
C LEU A 42 4.98 -4.64 -2.71
N LEU A 43 4.89 -4.15 -1.46
CA LEU A 43 4.90 -5.01 -0.29
C LEU A 43 3.67 -5.94 -0.25
N ILE A 44 2.49 -5.43 -0.61
CA ILE A 44 1.27 -6.25 -0.74
C ILE A 44 1.50 -7.32 -1.82
N CYS A 45 1.92 -6.95 -3.04
CA CYS A 45 2.24 -7.91 -4.11
C CYS A 45 3.19 -9.01 -3.65
N PHE A 46 4.26 -8.63 -2.95
CA PHE A 46 5.24 -9.58 -2.42
C PHE A 46 4.62 -10.54 -1.39
N GLY A 47 3.74 -10.03 -0.52
CA GLY A 47 2.98 -10.84 0.43
C GLY A 47 2.07 -11.86 -0.26
N MET A 48 1.38 -11.44 -1.31
CA MET A 48 0.50 -12.29 -2.12
C MET A 48 1.25 -13.46 -2.74
N ILE A 49 2.38 -13.17 -3.37
CA ILE A 49 3.26 -14.18 -3.98
C ILE A 49 3.81 -15.12 -2.90
N SER A 50 4.26 -14.56 -1.77
CA SER A 50 4.84 -15.34 -0.67
C SER A 50 3.84 -16.31 -0.04
N ILE A 51 2.59 -15.87 0.17
CA ILE A 51 1.50 -16.73 0.66
C ILE A 51 1.16 -17.81 -0.38
N GLY A 52 1.09 -17.44 -1.67
CA GLY A 52 0.86 -18.41 -2.74
C GLY A 52 1.92 -19.51 -2.78
N ILE A 53 3.20 -19.14 -2.71
CA ILE A 53 4.32 -20.09 -2.66
C ILE A 53 4.24 -20.97 -1.41
N LEU A 54 3.92 -20.38 -0.25
CA LEU A 54 3.78 -21.13 1.00
C LEU A 54 2.66 -22.18 0.90
N LEU A 55 1.49 -21.80 0.38
CA LEU A 55 0.33 -22.70 0.22
C LEU A 55 0.63 -23.83 -0.77
N LEU A 56 1.23 -23.51 -1.93
CA LEU A 56 1.65 -24.52 -2.90
C LEU A 56 2.68 -25.47 -2.29
N TRP A 57 3.66 -24.94 -1.57
CA TRP A 57 4.69 -25.74 -0.93
C TRP A 57 4.13 -26.68 0.16
N LEU A 58 3.21 -26.19 1.00
CA LEU A 58 2.51 -27.02 1.99
C LEU A 58 1.69 -28.14 1.33
N ASN A 59 1.06 -27.87 0.19
CA ASN A 59 0.26 -28.82 -0.56
C ASN A 59 1.13 -29.93 -1.19
N THR A 60 2.30 -29.58 -1.76
CA THR A 60 3.23 -30.55 -2.34
C THR A 60 3.90 -31.45 -1.29
N ARG A 61 4.19 -30.91 -0.09
CA ARG A 61 4.82 -31.67 1.01
C ARG A 61 3.84 -32.63 1.69
N LYS A 62 2.54 -32.33 1.64
CA LYS A 62 1.47 -33.21 2.08
C LYS A 62 1.17 -34.27 1.02
N THR A 63 2.17 -35.10 0.70
CA THR A 63 1.93 -36.46 0.15
C THR A 63 1.37 -37.32 1.29
N ILE A 64 0.18 -36.96 1.77
CA ILE A 64 -0.46 -37.61 2.91
C ILE A 64 -1.09 -38.90 2.40
N SER A 65 -0.60 -40.01 2.95
CA SER A 65 -1.02 -41.39 2.72
C SER A 65 -2.41 -41.72 3.28
N VAL A 66 -3.33 -40.74 3.28
CA VAL A 66 -4.69 -40.87 3.82
C VAL A 66 -5.66 -40.55 2.70
N HIS A 67 -6.61 -41.46 2.47
CA HIS A 67 -7.63 -41.52 1.41
C HIS A 67 -7.59 -40.40 0.35
N ARG A 68 -7.50 -40.81 -0.91
CA ARG A 68 -7.51 -39.97 -2.14
C ARG A 68 -8.48 -38.78 -2.09
N ILE A 69 -9.63 -38.96 -1.45
CA ILE A 69 -10.69 -37.95 -1.25
C ILE A 69 -10.25 -36.80 -0.34
N PHE A 70 -9.60 -37.07 0.80
CA PHE A 70 -9.15 -36.05 1.75
C PHE A 70 -8.03 -35.17 1.16
N SER A 71 -7.10 -35.80 0.45
CA SER A 71 -6.06 -35.07 -0.30
C SER A 71 -6.66 -34.14 -1.36
N PHE A 72 -7.72 -34.58 -2.06
CA PHE A 72 -8.40 -33.77 -3.05
C PHE A 72 -9.13 -32.57 -2.44
N ALA A 73 -9.84 -32.78 -1.32
CA ALA A 73 -10.52 -31.70 -0.59
C ALA A 73 -9.54 -30.59 -0.12
N LEU A 74 -8.38 -30.98 0.44
CA LEU A 74 -7.35 -30.03 0.85
C LEU A 74 -6.79 -29.20 -0.31
N LYS A 75 -6.64 -29.80 -1.50
CA LYS A 75 -6.20 -29.07 -2.71
C LYS A 75 -7.22 -28.01 -3.13
N ILE A 76 -8.51 -28.35 -3.11
CA ILE A 76 -9.59 -27.41 -3.44
C ILE A 76 -9.60 -26.24 -2.45
N VAL A 77 -9.52 -26.53 -1.15
CA VAL A 77 -9.48 -25.48 -0.11
C VAL A 77 -8.26 -24.58 -0.30
N SER A 78 -7.09 -25.14 -0.60
CA SER A 78 -5.89 -24.35 -0.85
C SER A 78 -6.03 -23.44 -2.07
N ILE A 79 -6.62 -23.92 -3.16
CA ILE A 79 -6.87 -23.10 -4.37
C ILE A 79 -7.87 -21.99 -4.05
N PHE A 80 -8.94 -22.30 -3.32
CA PHE A 80 -9.92 -21.31 -2.88
C PHE A 80 -9.27 -20.22 -2.02
N LEU A 81 -8.40 -20.58 -1.07
CA LEU A 81 -7.66 -19.62 -0.26
C LEU A 81 -6.73 -18.74 -1.10
N ILE A 82 -6.02 -19.32 -2.08
CA ILE A 82 -5.18 -18.53 -3.01
C ILE A 82 -6.06 -17.54 -3.79
N ALA A 83 -7.20 -17.99 -4.31
CA ALA A 83 -8.12 -17.14 -5.06
C ALA A 83 -8.70 -16.01 -4.19
N ALA A 84 -9.13 -16.32 -2.97
CA ALA A 84 -9.65 -15.34 -2.01
C ALA A 84 -8.59 -14.30 -1.64
N VAL A 85 -7.38 -14.75 -1.28
CA VAL A 85 -6.26 -13.85 -0.97
C VAL A 85 -5.94 -12.98 -2.19
N THR A 86 -5.86 -13.57 -3.39
CA THR A 86 -5.65 -12.87 -4.68
C THR A 86 -6.68 -11.77 -4.92
N LEU A 87 -7.97 -12.11 -4.78
CA LEU A 87 -9.05 -11.18 -4.98
C LEU A 87 -9.02 -10.03 -3.96
N THR A 88 -8.78 -10.33 -2.68
CA THR A 88 -8.65 -9.31 -1.63
C THR A 88 -7.45 -8.40 -1.87
N GLY A 89 -6.29 -8.95 -2.26
CA GLY A 89 -5.11 -8.15 -2.57
C GLY A 89 -5.32 -7.23 -3.78
N LEU A 90 -5.95 -7.73 -4.85
CA LEU A 90 -6.31 -6.91 -6.01
C LEU A 90 -7.32 -5.82 -5.65
N PHE A 91 -8.31 -6.15 -4.82
CA PHE A 91 -9.27 -5.18 -4.30
C PHE A 91 -8.56 -4.06 -3.52
N ILE A 92 -7.69 -4.41 -2.56
CA ILE A 92 -6.93 -3.41 -1.79
C ILE A 92 -6.07 -2.54 -2.71
N MET A 93 -5.39 -3.11 -3.71
CA MET A 93 -4.57 -2.33 -4.66
C MET A 93 -5.42 -1.37 -5.51
N GLY A 94 -6.59 -1.81 -5.98
CA GLY A 94 -7.50 -0.96 -6.75
C GLY A 94 -7.97 0.25 -5.95
N PHE A 95 -8.32 0.05 -4.68
CA PHE A 95 -8.73 1.15 -3.78
C PHE A 95 -7.55 1.99 -3.28
N SER A 96 -6.34 1.44 -3.27
CA SER A 96 -5.11 2.17 -2.90
C SER A 96 -4.51 2.95 -4.07
N HIS A 97 -5.15 2.97 -5.24
CA HIS A 97 -4.66 3.71 -6.39
C HIS A 97 -4.88 5.22 -6.20
N CYS A 98 -3.92 5.84 -5.52
CA CYS A 98 -3.88 7.28 -5.30
C CYS A 98 -2.67 7.83 -6.07
N PRO A 99 -2.86 8.60 -7.15
CA PRO A 99 -1.72 9.11 -7.91
C PRO A 99 -0.88 10.06 -7.04
N GLU A 100 0.43 9.87 -7.10
CA GLU A 100 1.41 10.69 -6.38
C GLU A 100 2.13 11.61 -7.37
N HIS A 101 2.08 12.91 -7.12
CA HIS A 101 2.76 13.92 -7.93
C HIS A 101 3.85 14.63 -7.12
N ILE A 102 5.00 14.89 -7.74
CA ILE A 102 6.03 15.72 -7.11
C ILE A 102 5.78 17.16 -7.52
N VAL A 103 5.52 18.02 -6.53
CA VAL A 103 5.15 19.42 -6.74
C VAL A 103 6.02 20.32 -5.86
N THR A 104 6.15 21.58 -6.25
CA THR A 104 6.81 22.59 -5.43
C THR A 104 5.79 23.66 -5.09
N LYS A 105 5.50 23.83 -3.80
CA LYS A 105 4.63 24.90 -3.28
C LYS A 105 5.40 25.70 -2.24
N ASN A 106 5.30 27.02 -2.30
CA ASN A 106 5.96 27.94 -1.36
C ASN A 106 7.47 27.66 -1.21
N GLY A 107 8.14 27.27 -2.30
CA GLY A 107 9.56 26.92 -2.33
C GLY A 107 9.93 25.56 -1.71
N ILE A 108 8.95 24.80 -1.19
CA ILE A 108 9.14 23.50 -0.58
C ILE A 108 8.75 22.40 -1.57
N LYS A 109 9.63 21.41 -1.72
CA LYS A 109 9.36 20.21 -2.51
C LYS A 109 8.46 19.25 -1.74
N MET A 110 7.33 18.89 -2.33
CA MET A 110 6.29 18.07 -1.71
C MET A 110 5.89 16.89 -2.60
N VAL A 111 5.27 15.89 -1.99
CA VAL A 111 4.53 14.81 -2.65
C VAL A 111 3.06 15.06 -2.43
N ALA A 112 2.32 15.32 -3.51
CA ALA A 112 0.88 15.44 -3.50
C ALA A 112 0.26 14.05 -3.76
N SER A 113 -0.44 13.52 -2.77
CA SER A 113 -1.18 12.25 -2.85
C SER A 113 -2.64 12.53 -3.11
N VAL A 114 -3.10 12.17 -4.29
CA VAL A 114 -4.47 12.43 -4.76
C VAL A 114 -5.34 11.24 -4.38
N HIS A 115 -6.39 11.47 -3.60
CA HIS A 115 -7.45 10.51 -3.39
C HIS A 115 -8.67 11.03 -4.15
N SER A 116 -9.17 10.26 -5.11
CA SER A 116 -10.33 10.67 -5.94
C SER A 116 -11.36 9.55 -6.06
N PHE A 117 -11.41 8.61 -5.11
CA PHE A 117 -12.31 7.45 -5.24
C PHE A 117 -13.77 7.77 -4.84
N LEU A 118 -13.96 8.57 -3.79
CA LEU A 118 -15.29 9.04 -3.34
C LEU A 118 -15.35 10.56 -3.36
N ASP A 119 -14.35 11.17 -2.74
CA ASP A 119 -14.11 12.60 -2.76
C ASP A 119 -12.75 12.88 -3.38
N GLU A 120 -12.68 13.96 -4.16
CA GLU A 120 -11.47 14.49 -4.76
C GLU A 120 -10.74 15.33 -3.69
N GLN A 121 -9.71 14.75 -3.10
CA GLN A 121 -8.86 15.39 -2.11
C GLN A 121 -7.38 15.16 -2.43
N VAL A 122 -6.56 16.16 -2.16
CA VAL A 122 -5.11 16.10 -2.37
C VAL A 122 -4.43 16.36 -1.05
N GLU A 123 -3.66 15.40 -0.56
CA GLU A 123 -2.85 15.55 0.64
C GLU A 123 -1.42 15.89 0.24
N TYR A 124 -0.86 16.93 0.85
CA TYR A 124 0.49 17.39 0.59
C TYR A 124 1.42 16.96 1.71
N TYR A 125 2.46 16.22 1.35
CA TYR A 125 3.48 15.74 2.28
C TYR A 125 4.84 16.31 1.90
N ALA A 126 5.67 16.66 2.88
CA ALA A 126 7.06 17.01 2.63
C ALA A 126 7.78 15.87 1.89
N TYR A 127 8.55 16.20 0.85
CA TYR A 127 9.33 15.19 0.15
C TYR A 127 10.47 14.69 1.05
N LYS A 128 10.45 13.41 1.40
CA LYS A 128 11.50 12.77 2.19
C LYS A 128 12.37 11.84 1.34
N ASN A 129 11.78 10.78 0.81
CA ASN A 129 12.44 9.83 -0.08
C ASN A 129 11.44 9.03 -0.93
N TRP A 130 11.93 8.01 -1.63
CA TRP A 130 11.12 7.12 -2.45
C TRP A 130 10.19 6.19 -1.63
N PHE A 131 10.55 5.90 -0.38
CA PHE A 131 9.86 4.92 0.45
C PHE A 131 8.79 5.54 1.34
N PHE A 132 9.04 6.70 1.91
CA PHE A 132 8.22 7.31 2.96
C PHE A 132 7.83 8.74 2.62
N TYR A 133 6.61 9.13 3.01
CA TYR A 133 6.22 10.53 3.10
C TYR A 133 6.97 11.21 4.24
N GLY A 134 7.16 12.52 4.15
CA GLY A 134 7.50 13.34 5.30
C GLY A 134 6.27 13.79 6.08
N GLN A 135 6.40 14.89 6.83
CA GLN A 135 5.30 15.54 7.52
C GLN A 135 4.20 15.98 6.54
N GLN A 136 2.94 15.87 6.96
CA GLN A 136 1.83 16.43 6.21
C GLN A 136 1.86 17.96 6.32
N LEU A 137 1.96 18.65 5.18
CA LEU A 137 2.09 20.11 5.07
C LEU A 137 0.83 20.75 4.50
N GLY A 138 -0.19 19.98 4.13
CA GLY A 138 -1.46 20.56 3.75
C GLY A 138 -2.43 19.57 3.14
N TYR A 139 -3.61 20.08 2.83
CA TYR A 139 -4.61 19.37 2.08
C TYR A 139 -5.43 20.34 1.21
N GLU A 140 -5.95 19.83 0.10
CA GLU A 140 -6.93 20.47 -0.77
C GLU A 140 -8.12 19.54 -0.96
N TYR A 141 -9.33 20.08 -0.91
CA TYR A 141 -10.58 19.37 -1.12
C TYR A 141 -11.34 20.00 -2.28
N TYR A 142 -11.74 19.18 -3.24
CA TYR A 142 -12.35 19.55 -4.51
C TYR A 142 -13.82 19.13 -4.63
N GLY A 143 -14.37 18.44 -3.63
CA GLY A 143 -15.74 17.93 -3.65
C GLY A 143 -15.82 16.46 -4.04
N SER A 144 -17.03 15.98 -4.30
CA SER A 144 -17.24 14.60 -4.74
C SER A 144 -16.92 14.46 -6.22
N GLY A 145 -16.15 13.42 -6.55
CA GLY A 145 -15.71 13.20 -7.92
C GLY A 145 -14.78 12.00 -8.06
N GLY A 146 -14.26 11.83 -9.27
CA GLY A 146 -13.52 10.65 -9.72
C GLY A 146 -12.22 10.97 -10.46
N LYS A 147 -11.88 12.25 -10.59
CA LYS A 147 -10.79 12.73 -11.44
C LYS A 147 -9.62 13.20 -10.59
N ASP A 148 -8.44 13.15 -11.18
CA ASP A 148 -7.26 13.75 -10.59
C ASP A 148 -7.31 15.28 -10.83
N PRO A 149 -7.49 16.12 -9.80
CA PRO A 149 -7.53 17.57 -9.95
C PRO A 149 -6.18 18.15 -10.41
N LEU A 150 -5.05 17.47 -10.18
CA LEU A 150 -3.73 17.93 -10.60
C LEU A 150 -3.44 17.64 -12.07
N ALA A 151 -4.17 16.71 -12.68
CA ALA A 151 -4.02 16.36 -14.09
C ALA A 151 -4.94 17.17 -15.04
N GLN A 152 -5.76 18.08 -14.50
CA GLN A 152 -6.73 18.87 -15.27
C GLN A 152 -6.12 20.19 -15.75
N GLU A 153 -6.44 20.58 -16.99
CA GLU A 153 -6.11 21.88 -17.56
C GLU A 153 -7.39 22.61 -18.03
N PRO A 154 -7.71 23.79 -17.47
CA PRO A 154 -7.05 24.45 -16.34
C PRO A 154 -7.25 23.67 -15.02
N LYS A 155 -6.28 23.79 -14.10
CA LYS A 155 -6.40 23.20 -12.76
C LYS A 155 -7.61 23.84 -12.04
N PRO A 156 -8.56 23.04 -11.50
CA PRO A 156 -9.68 23.59 -10.75
C PRO A 156 -9.21 24.24 -9.43
N ASP A 157 -9.98 25.22 -8.96
CA ASP A 157 -9.77 25.81 -7.64
C ASP A 157 -10.34 24.89 -6.54
N PRO A 158 -9.62 24.70 -5.42
CA PRO A 158 -10.10 23.87 -4.32
C PRO A 158 -11.27 24.56 -3.59
N ILE A 159 -12.27 23.78 -3.18
CA ILE A 159 -13.38 24.23 -2.32
C ILE A 159 -12.85 24.59 -0.93
N ARG A 160 -11.96 23.76 -0.40
CA ARG A 160 -11.26 24.01 0.86
C ARG A 160 -9.79 23.66 0.72
N SER A 161 -8.93 24.48 1.28
CA SER A 161 -7.51 24.19 1.35
C SER A 161 -6.93 24.69 2.66
N THR A 162 -5.97 23.97 3.21
CA THR A 162 -5.17 24.43 4.35
C THR A 162 -3.74 23.94 4.17
N PHE A 163 -2.79 24.85 4.32
CA PHE A 163 -1.37 24.57 4.31
C PHE A 163 -0.74 24.98 5.62
N TYR A 164 0.24 24.18 6.02
CA TYR A 164 0.99 24.32 7.26
C TYR A 164 2.47 24.53 6.95
N ASP A 165 3.17 25.23 7.83
CA ASP A 165 4.62 25.15 7.91
C ASP A 165 5.06 23.84 8.60
N PHE A 166 6.38 23.68 8.76
CA PHE A 166 6.95 22.50 9.44
C PHE A 166 6.66 22.50 10.95
N ASP A 167 6.36 23.66 11.55
CA ASP A 167 6.00 23.79 12.97
C ASP A 167 4.51 23.50 13.20
N GLY A 168 3.73 23.30 12.13
CA GLY A 168 2.30 23.00 12.17
C GLY A 168 1.41 24.25 12.23
N HIS A 169 1.97 25.45 12.04
CA HIS A 169 1.19 26.68 11.95
C HIS A 169 0.58 26.84 10.56
N VAL A 170 -0.66 27.32 10.51
CA VAL A 170 -1.37 27.56 9.24
C VAL A 170 -0.73 28.76 8.53
N ILE A 171 -0.27 28.53 7.30
CA ILE A 171 0.32 29.57 6.44
C ILE A 171 -0.66 30.07 5.38
N GLU A 172 -1.60 29.22 4.96
CA GLU A 172 -2.59 29.53 3.92
C GLU A 172 -3.84 28.69 4.18
N SER A 173 -5.01 29.31 4.09
CA SER A 173 -6.28 28.58 4.18
C SER A 173 -7.38 29.25 3.36
N THR A 174 -8.18 28.45 2.67
CA THR A 174 -9.31 28.90 1.84
C THR A 174 -10.54 28.03 2.14
N GLY A 175 -11.74 28.62 2.10
CA GLY A 175 -12.99 27.89 2.26
C GLY A 175 -13.39 27.59 3.72
N ILE A 176 -12.81 28.31 4.68
CA ILE A 176 -13.29 28.34 6.07
C ILE A 176 -14.59 29.17 6.08
N HIS A 177 -15.71 28.51 6.33
CA HIS A 177 -16.96 29.14 6.78
C HIS A 177 -17.18 28.79 8.26
#